data_AF-A0A2T5ICJ4-F1
#
_entry.id   AF-A0A2T5ICJ4-F1
#
_cell.length_a   1.000
_cell.length_b   1.000
_cell.length_c   1.000
_cell.angle_alpha   90.00
_cell.angle_beta   90.00
_cell.angle_gamma   90.00
#
_symmetry.space_group_name_H-M   'P 1'
#
loop_
_entity.id
_entity.type
_entity.pdbx_description
1 polymer ?
#
loop_
_entity_poly.entity_id
_entity_poly.type
_entity_poly.pdbx_seq_one_letter_code
_entity_poly.pdbx_strand_id
1 'polypeptide(L)'
;MDVFYYWKEFENNVKEDMLGRFVSSREQLEKLKDRHPDYIWAFIIPKGLGGQRGKGDCKLKLLARLKWSNLPLAGLRPTEKQKPMSEIYYNPEAADSILYENTDSVEALDLVTSLMRSKYPQAFKAMFRGANGVQVMEKDLVDKFRKETAHYPGTQFLTGIAALGSK
;
A
#
# COMPACT_ATOMS: atom_id res chain seq x y z
N MET A 1 -3.77 14.76 1.92
CA MET A 1 -2.82 13.78 2.50
C MET A 1 -3.02 12.46 1.78
N ASP A 2 -2.11 11.51 1.89
CA ASP A 2 -2.32 10.15 1.38
C ASP A 2 -2.10 9.11 2.49
N VAL A 3 -2.30 7.83 2.18
CA VAL A 3 -2.11 6.71 3.12
C VAL A 3 -0.96 5.83 2.65
N PHE A 4 -0.05 5.50 3.56
CA PHE A 4 0.88 4.39 3.39
C PHE A 4 0.18 3.11 3.83
N TYR A 5 0.23 2.06 3.00
CA TYR A 5 -0.31 0.74 3.31
C TYR A 5 0.68 -0.38 2.99
N TYR A 6 1.07 -1.17 3.98
CA TYR A 6 1.86 -2.37 3.80
C TYR A 6 0.98 -3.57 3.46
N TRP A 7 1.01 -4.01 2.21
CA TRP A 7 0.13 -5.04 1.67
C TRP A 7 0.76 -6.43 1.71
N LYS A 8 0.86 -7.00 2.92
CA LYS A 8 1.47 -8.33 3.13
C LYS A 8 0.84 -9.46 2.30
N GLU A 9 -0.47 -9.44 2.13
CA GLU A 9 -1.26 -10.53 1.52
C GLU A 9 -1.65 -10.22 0.06
N PHE A 10 -0.89 -9.38 -0.66
CA PHE A 10 -1.22 -8.95 -2.02
C PHE A 10 -1.49 -10.11 -2.99
N GLU A 11 -0.56 -11.07 -3.11
CA GLU A 11 -0.72 -12.22 -4.01
C GLU A 11 -2.00 -13.02 -3.69
N ASN A 12 -2.31 -13.20 -2.41
CA ASN A 12 -3.52 -13.91 -1.98
C ASN A 12 -4.78 -13.09 -2.25
N ASN A 13 -4.75 -11.77 -2.03
CA ASN A 13 -5.91 -10.91 -2.28
C ASN A 13 -6.24 -10.79 -3.77
N VAL A 14 -5.24 -10.85 -4.65
CA VAL A 14 -5.45 -10.94 -6.09
C VAL A 14 -6.08 -12.28 -6.47
N LYS A 15 -5.52 -13.40 -5.98
CA LYS A 15 -6.02 -14.75 -6.30
C LYS A 15 -7.46 -15.00 -5.85
N GLU A 16 -7.80 -14.50 -4.66
CA GLU A 16 -9.11 -14.68 -4.04
C GLU A 16 -10.12 -13.59 -4.43
N ASP A 17 -9.77 -12.69 -5.36
CA ASP A 17 -10.63 -11.59 -5.81
C ASP A 17 -11.13 -10.72 -4.63
N MET A 18 -10.21 -10.39 -3.72
CA MET A 18 -10.44 -9.58 -2.51
C MET A 18 -9.89 -8.15 -2.67
N LEU A 19 -9.99 -7.58 -3.87
CA LEU A 19 -9.55 -6.22 -4.16
C LEU A 19 -10.62 -5.19 -3.75
N GLY A 20 -10.24 -3.92 -3.64
CA GLY A 20 -11.13 -2.79 -3.35
C GLY A 20 -11.32 -2.46 -1.86
N ARG A 21 -10.71 -3.23 -0.96
CA ARG A 21 -10.65 -2.89 0.47
C ARG A 21 -9.33 -3.30 1.13
N PHE A 22 -9.03 -2.62 2.21
CA PHE A 22 -7.97 -2.94 3.15
C PHE A 22 -8.53 -3.06 4.56
N VAL A 23 -7.98 -4.01 5.32
CA VAL A 23 -8.29 -4.19 6.73
C VAL A 23 -7.18 -3.57 7.56
N SER A 24 -7.55 -2.79 8.59
CA SER A 24 -6.63 -2.21 9.56
C SER A 24 -7.22 -2.23 10.98
N SER A 25 -6.46 -1.77 11.97
CA SER A 25 -6.98 -1.55 13.31
C SER A 25 -7.90 -0.32 13.34
N ARG A 26 -8.89 -0.33 14.24
CA ARG A 26 -9.81 0.80 14.46
C ARG A 26 -9.07 2.12 14.74
N GLU A 27 -8.05 2.07 15.60
CA GLU A 27 -7.22 3.23 15.96
C GLU A 27 -6.59 3.88 14.72
N GLN A 28 -6.13 3.08 13.75
CA GLN A 28 -5.53 3.62 12.53
C GLN A 28 -6.59 4.23 11.60
N LEU A 29 -7.81 3.71 11.59
CA LEU A 29 -8.89 4.32 10.79
C LEU A 29 -9.41 5.59 11.41
N GLU A 30 -9.43 5.70 12.74
CA GLU A 30 -9.75 6.95 13.42
C GLU A 30 -8.76 8.06 13.06
N LYS A 31 -7.49 7.74 12.80
CA LYS A 31 -6.50 8.72 12.29
C LYS A 31 -6.74 9.16 10.84
N LEU A 32 -7.50 8.37 10.07
CA LEU A 32 -7.89 8.69 8.70
C LEU A 32 -9.27 9.34 8.61
N LYS A 33 -10.09 9.17 9.66
CA LYS A 33 -11.42 9.75 9.79
C LYS A 33 -11.32 11.27 9.69
N ASP A 34 -12.20 11.86 8.89
CA ASP A 34 -12.29 13.30 8.61
C ASP A 34 -11.10 13.93 7.86
N ARG A 35 -10.09 13.15 7.45
CA ARG A 35 -8.89 13.66 6.77
C ARG A 35 -8.86 13.45 5.24
N HIS A 36 -9.86 12.76 4.68
CA HIS A 36 -10.13 12.60 3.23
C HIS A 36 -8.86 12.45 2.36
N PRO A 37 -8.16 11.31 2.43
CA PRO A 37 -6.97 11.10 1.61
C PRO A 37 -7.30 10.98 0.12
N ASP A 38 -6.38 11.38 -0.76
CA ASP A 38 -6.58 11.23 -2.21
C ASP A 38 -6.25 9.80 -2.64
N TYR A 39 -5.13 9.25 -2.15
CA TYR A 39 -4.65 7.93 -2.53
C TYR A 39 -4.19 7.07 -1.35
N ILE A 40 -4.20 5.77 -1.59
CA ILE A 40 -3.49 4.77 -0.79
C ILE A 40 -2.29 4.28 -1.60
N TRP A 41 -1.09 4.55 -1.09
CA TRP A 41 0.16 4.02 -1.62
C TRP A 41 0.42 2.67 -0.98
N ALA A 42 0.40 1.62 -1.80
CA ALA A 42 0.62 0.26 -1.35
C ALA A 42 2.08 -0.16 -1.54
N PHE A 43 2.62 -0.82 -0.52
CA PHE A 43 4.00 -1.28 -0.47
C PHE A 43 4.06 -2.75 -0.09
N ILE A 44 5.07 -3.44 -0.59
CA ILE A 44 5.40 -4.81 -0.17
C ILE A 44 6.88 -4.92 0.19
N ILE A 45 7.23 -5.97 0.91
CA ILE A 45 8.60 -6.40 1.08
C ILE A 45 8.83 -7.51 0.05
N PRO A 46 9.75 -7.35 -0.92
CA PRO A 46 10.09 -8.41 -1.85
C PRO A 46 10.59 -9.67 -1.13
N LYS A 47 10.37 -10.84 -1.73
CA LYS A 47 10.84 -12.13 -1.20
C LYS A 47 12.36 -12.06 -0.97
N GLY A 48 12.82 -12.50 0.20
CA GLY A 48 14.25 -12.46 0.58
C GLY A 48 14.75 -11.13 1.14
N LEU A 49 13.98 -10.04 1.10
CA LEU A 49 14.39 -8.71 1.58
C LEU A 49 13.69 -8.28 2.88
N GLY A 50 13.19 -9.24 3.65
CA GLY A 50 12.50 -9.01 4.92
C GLY A 50 13.38 -8.62 6.10
N GLY A 51 14.71 -8.64 5.95
CA GLY A 51 15.62 -8.29 7.03
C GLY A 51 15.47 -9.18 8.29
N GLN A 52 16.15 -8.80 9.36
CA GLN A 52 16.03 -9.46 10.66
C GLN A 52 15.10 -8.67 11.59
N ARG A 53 14.34 -9.41 12.40
CA ARG A 53 13.41 -8.83 13.37
C ARG A 53 14.15 -7.87 14.31
N GLY A 54 13.58 -6.67 14.50
CA GLY A 54 14.13 -5.64 15.39
C GLY A 54 15.29 -4.82 14.80
N LYS A 55 15.88 -5.25 13.67
CA LYS A 55 16.92 -4.47 12.97
C LYS A 55 16.34 -3.44 12.01
N GLY A 56 15.13 -3.68 11.50
CA GLY A 56 14.44 -2.75 10.58
C GLY A 56 15.17 -2.56 9.25
N ASP A 57 15.94 -3.56 8.82
CA ASP A 57 16.81 -3.57 7.65
C ASP A 57 16.10 -4.06 6.37
N CYS A 58 14.78 -4.24 6.40
CA CYS A 58 14.01 -4.64 5.22
C CYS A 58 13.99 -3.56 4.11
N LYS A 59 13.74 -4.02 2.89
CA LYS A 59 13.52 -3.17 1.71
C LYS A 59 12.04 -3.13 1.35
N LEU A 60 11.57 -1.95 0.95
CA LEU A 60 10.22 -1.74 0.44
C LEU A 60 10.23 -1.56 -1.07
N LYS A 61 9.31 -2.27 -1.72
CA LYS A 61 8.91 -2.05 -3.11
C LYS A 61 7.63 -1.23 -3.13
N LEU A 62 7.60 -0.17 -3.93
CA LEU A 62 6.36 0.51 -4.28
C LEU A 62 5.56 -0.40 -5.21
N LEU A 63 4.40 -0.84 -4.76
CA LEU A 63 3.54 -1.77 -5.50
C LEU A 63 2.50 -1.01 -6.31
N ALA A 64 1.73 -0.14 -5.67
CA ALA A 64 0.59 0.51 -6.30
C ALA A 64 0.30 1.88 -5.68
N ARG A 65 -0.41 2.71 -6.45
CA ARG A 65 -1.15 3.88 -5.94
C ARG A 65 -2.61 3.67 -6.27
N LEU A 66 -3.47 3.70 -5.26
CA LEU A 66 -4.88 3.35 -5.39
C LEU A 66 -5.75 4.53 -5.01
N LYS A 67 -6.74 4.87 -5.83
CA LYS A 67 -7.68 5.95 -5.57
C LYS A 67 -8.48 5.63 -4.31
N TRP A 68 -8.39 6.46 -3.29
CA TRP A 68 -9.16 6.25 -2.07
C TRP A 68 -10.68 6.37 -2.34
N SER A 69 -11.47 5.60 -1.59
CA SER A 69 -12.92 5.69 -1.59
C SER A 69 -13.44 5.79 -0.16
N ASN A 70 -14.36 6.71 0.08
CA ASN A 70 -15.11 6.81 1.33
C ASN A 70 -16.22 5.76 1.45
N LEU A 71 -16.57 5.10 0.36
CA LEU A 71 -17.65 4.13 0.28
C LEU A 71 -17.13 2.75 -0.15
N PRO A 72 -17.75 1.66 0.32
CA PRO A 72 -17.51 0.34 -0.25
C PRO A 72 -17.88 0.36 -1.74
N LEU A 73 -17.06 -0.30 -2.56
CA LEU A 73 -17.42 -0.54 -3.95
C LEU A 73 -18.58 -1.53 -4.04
N ALA A 74 -19.39 -1.37 -5.09
CA ALA A 74 -20.41 -2.37 -5.41
C ALA A 74 -19.74 -3.72 -5.71
N GLY A 75 -20.31 -4.81 -5.17
CA GLY A 75 -19.86 -6.17 -5.49
C GLY A 75 -18.65 -6.69 -4.69
N LEU A 76 -18.16 -5.98 -3.68
CA LEU A 76 -17.11 -6.51 -2.79
C LEU A 76 -17.61 -7.79 -2.09
N ARG A 77 -16.94 -8.92 -2.32
CA ARG A 77 -17.23 -10.17 -1.60
C ARG A 77 -17.14 -9.93 -0.09
N PRO A 78 -17.94 -10.55 0.79
CA PRO A 78 -17.73 -10.44 2.24
C PRO A 78 -16.38 -11.02 2.66
N THR A 79 -15.69 -10.46 3.65
CA THR A 79 -14.58 -11.21 4.30
C THR A 79 -15.16 -12.23 5.25
N GLU A 80 -14.72 -13.49 5.19
CA GLU A 80 -15.07 -14.54 6.16
C GLU A 80 -14.64 -14.21 7.61
N LYS A 81 -13.78 -13.20 7.79
CA LYS A 81 -13.43 -12.65 9.10
C LYS A 81 -14.66 -11.95 9.70
N GLN A 82 -15.46 -12.72 10.43
CA GLN A 82 -16.48 -12.22 11.34
C GLN A 82 -15.84 -11.16 12.26
N LYS A 83 -16.12 -9.88 11.97
CA LYS A 83 -15.53 -8.64 12.53
C LYS A 83 -14.17 -8.23 11.92
N PRO A 84 -14.16 -7.49 10.79
CA PRO A 84 -13.06 -6.60 10.49
C PRO A 84 -12.94 -5.59 11.63
N MET A 85 -11.73 -5.39 12.20
CA MET A 85 -11.54 -4.38 13.24
C MET A 85 -11.83 -2.96 12.73
N SER A 86 -11.66 -2.70 11.41
CA SER A 86 -12.14 -1.54 10.65
C SER A 86 -11.63 -1.63 9.18
N GLU A 87 -12.35 -1.09 8.19
CA GLU A 87 -12.04 -1.20 6.74
C GLU A 87 -11.79 0.15 6.05
N ILE A 88 -10.84 0.20 5.10
CA ILE A 88 -10.61 1.33 4.17
C ILE A 88 -10.89 0.85 2.75
N TYR A 89 -11.56 1.67 1.95
CA TYR A 89 -11.87 1.34 0.56
C TYR A 89 -10.99 2.11 -0.42
N TYR A 90 -10.80 1.52 -1.59
CA TYR A 90 -10.15 2.16 -2.72
C TYR A 90 -10.81 1.68 -4.01
N ASN A 91 -10.84 2.51 -5.05
CA ASN A 91 -11.38 2.15 -6.35
C ASN A 91 -10.29 1.55 -7.27
N PRO A 92 -10.26 0.23 -7.52
CA PRO A 92 -9.28 -0.39 -8.40
C PRO A 92 -9.53 -0.07 -9.88
N GLU A 93 -10.75 0.30 -10.27
CA GLU A 93 -11.13 0.64 -11.66
C GLU A 93 -10.78 2.08 -12.03
N ALA A 94 -10.49 2.93 -11.04
CA ALA A 94 -10.15 4.32 -11.31
C ALA A 94 -8.94 4.43 -12.24
N ALA A 95 -9.00 5.34 -13.22
CA ALA A 95 -7.94 5.52 -14.21
C ALA A 95 -6.60 5.96 -13.57
N ASP A 96 -6.66 6.60 -12.40
CA ASP A 96 -5.52 7.05 -11.61
C ASP A 96 -5.07 6.06 -10.53
N SER A 97 -5.72 4.88 -10.45
CA SER A 97 -5.23 3.70 -9.72
C SER A 97 -4.22 2.96 -10.58
N ILE A 98 -2.96 2.93 -10.13
CA ILE A 98 -1.80 2.47 -10.88
C ILE A 98 -1.13 1.30 -10.17
N LEU A 99 -0.83 0.23 -10.90
CA LEU A 99 0.13 -0.79 -10.52
C LEU A 99 1.50 -0.40 -11.10
N TYR A 100 2.51 -0.26 -10.25
CA TYR A 100 3.85 0.12 -10.68
C TYR A 100 4.65 -1.09 -11.17
N GLU A 101 5.44 -0.86 -12.21
CA GLU A 101 6.27 -1.86 -12.87
C GLU A 101 7.75 -1.55 -12.63
N ASN A 102 8.60 -2.59 -12.70
CA ASN A 102 10.07 -2.46 -12.58
C ASN A 102 10.57 -1.71 -11.32
N THR A 103 9.79 -1.72 -10.22
CA THR A 103 10.15 -1.09 -8.94
C THR A 103 10.94 -2.00 -7.99
N ASP A 104 11.51 -3.08 -8.51
CA ASP A 104 12.34 -4.06 -7.80
C ASP A 104 13.84 -3.90 -8.05
N SER A 105 14.27 -2.90 -8.82
CA SER A 105 15.68 -2.53 -8.93
C SER A 105 16.25 -2.10 -7.57
N VAL A 106 17.56 -2.28 -7.37
CA VAL A 106 18.23 -1.89 -6.11
C VAL A 106 18.02 -0.41 -5.83
N GLU A 107 18.13 0.45 -6.85
CA GLU A 107 17.95 1.89 -6.76
C GLU A 107 16.52 2.25 -6.34
N ALA A 108 15.52 1.60 -6.94
CA ALA A 108 14.11 1.85 -6.62
C ALA A 108 13.78 1.43 -5.18
N LEU A 109 14.27 0.26 -4.77
CA LEU A 109 14.12 -0.25 -3.41
C LEU A 109 14.80 0.66 -2.38
N ASP A 110 16.00 1.13 -2.66
CA ASP A 110 16.77 2.00 -1.77
C ASP A 110 16.11 3.37 -1.61
N LEU A 111 15.66 3.97 -2.70
CA LEU A 111 14.95 5.24 -2.70
C LEU A 111 13.65 5.15 -1.86
N VAL A 112 12.78 4.20 -2.18
CA VAL A 112 11.50 4.02 -1.49
C VAL A 112 11.73 3.71 -0.01
N THR A 113 12.67 2.80 0.29
CA THR A 113 13.02 2.44 1.66
C THR A 113 13.52 3.64 2.45
N SER A 114 14.43 4.43 1.88
CA SER A 114 15.02 5.61 2.54
C SER A 114 13.97 6.67 2.86
N LEU A 115 13.12 7.02 1.89
CA LEU A 115 12.05 8.01 2.07
C LEU A 115 11.08 7.59 3.18
N MET A 116 10.64 6.32 3.17
CA MET A 116 9.68 5.82 4.16
C MET A 116 10.32 5.61 5.52
N ARG A 117 11.54 5.10 5.60
CA ARG A 117 12.23 4.83 6.88
C ARG A 117 12.57 6.13 7.62
N SER A 118 12.92 7.17 6.88
CA SER A 118 13.18 8.50 7.46
C SER A 118 11.95 9.03 8.21
N LYS A 119 10.74 8.80 7.69
CA LYS A 119 9.49 9.29 8.29
C LYS A 119 8.85 8.30 9.27
N TYR A 120 8.98 6.99 9.04
CA TYR A 120 8.32 5.94 9.82
C TYR A 120 9.29 4.90 10.39
N PRO A 121 10.34 5.28 11.14
CA PRO A 121 11.36 4.34 11.60
C PRO A 121 10.79 3.24 12.50
N GLN A 122 9.74 3.53 13.28
CA GLN A 122 9.06 2.53 14.12
C GLN A 122 8.31 1.48 13.29
N ALA A 123 7.79 1.85 12.12
CA ALA A 123 7.13 0.90 11.24
C ALA A 123 8.11 -0.15 10.72
N PHE A 124 9.32 0.27 10.37
CA PHE A 124 10.41 -0.63 9.98
C PHE A 124 10.87 -1.52 11.14
N LYS A 125 11.09 -0.95 12.34
CA LYS A 125 11.46 -1.73 13.54
C LYS A 125 10.42 -2.80 13.86
N ALA A 126 9.14 -2.46 13.72
CA ALA A 126 8.02 -3.36 13.98
C ALA A 126 7.68 -4.29 12.80
N MET A 127 8.41 -4.20 11.67
CA MET A 127 8.14 -4.96 10.45
C MET A 127 6.68 -4.80 9.97
N PHE A 128 6.15 -3.58 10.07
CA PHE A 128 4.82 -3.20 9.61
C PHE A 128 3.68 -4.03 10.22
N ARG A 129 3.88 -4.58 11.42
CA ARG A 129 2.87 -5.39 12.12
C ARG A 129 1.81 -4.52 12.79
N GLY A 130 0.56 -4.98 12.71
CA GLY A 130 -0.58 -4.31 13.33
C GLY A 130 -0.75 -2.88 12.82
N ALA A 131 -0.92 -1.94 13.75
CA ALA A 131 -1.07 -0.52 13.44
C ALA A 131 0.12 0.08 12.67
N ASN A 132 1.29 -0.56 12.65
CA ASN A 132 2.46 -0.06 11.93
C ASN A 132 2.41 -0.27 10.41
N GLY A 133 1.52 -1.13 9.93
CA GLY A 133 1.32 -1.37 8.50
C GLY A 133 0.54 -0.28 7.80
N VAL A 134 -0.05 0.66 8.53
CA VAL A 134 -0.80 1.78 7.98
C VAL A 134 -0.26 3.07 8.60
N GLN A 135 0.12 4.04 7.76
CA GLN A 135 0.62 5.34 8.21
C GLN A 135 -0.03 6.47 7.42
N VAL A 136 -0.14 7.62 8.05
CA VAL A 136 -0.54 8.86 7.37
C VAL A 136 0.66 9.42 6.62
N MET A 137 0.50 9.68 5.32
CA MET A 137 1.45 10.44 4.51
C MET A 137 1.02 11.90 4.45
N GLU A 138 1.68 12.72 5.25
CA GLU A 138 1.47 14.17 5.27
C GLU A 138 1.90 14.81 3.95
N LYS A 139 1.38 16.00 3.68
CA LYS A 139 1.51 16.69 2.38
C LYS A 139 2.98 16.82 1.92
N ASP A 140 3.90 17.16 2.82
CA ASP A 140 5.33 17.30 2.52
C ASP A 140 5.94 15.98 1.99
N LEU A 141 5.59 14.86 2.64
CA LEU A 141 6.04 13.54 2.21
C LEU A 141 5.36 13.14 0.90
N VAL A 142 4.06 13.40 0.74
CA VAL A 142 3.34 13.08 -0.50
C VAL A 142 3.93 13.82 -1.69
N ASP A 143 4.14 15.13 -1.57
CA ASP A 143 4.67 15.97 -2.64
C ASP A 143 6.08 15.50 -3.02
N LYS A 144 6.93 15.22 -2.02
CA LYS A 144 8.27 14.66 -2.25
C LYS A 144 8.19 13.28 -2.91
N PHE A 145 7.39 12.37 -2.37
CA PHE A 145 7.31 10.99 -2.86
C PHE A 145 6.80 10.94 -4.30
N ARG A 146 5.78 11.73 -4.64
CA ARG A 146 5.27 11.86 -6.02
C ARG A 146 6.35 12.37 -6.97
N LYS A 147 7.12 13.39 -6.57
CA LYS A 147 8.21 13.92 -7.38
C LYS A 147 9.29 12.85 -7.65
N GLU A 148 9.75 12.18 -6.60
CA GLU A 148 10.84 11.19 -6.69
C GLU A 148 10.41 9.93 -7.46
N THR A 149 9.11 9.59 -7.49
CA THR A 149 8.60 8.38 -8.15
C THR A 149 7.85 8.65 -9.47
N ALA A 150 7.82 9.91 -9.94
CA ALA A 150 7.05 10.32 -11.13
C ALA A 150 7.49 9.61 -12.43
N HIS A 151 8.73 9.14 -12.47
CA HIS A 151 9.33 8.47 -13.62
C HIS A 151 9.10 6.95 -13.62
N TYR A 152 8.54 6.38 -12.55
CA TYR A 152 8.30 4.94 -12.50
C TYR A 152 7.20 4.55 -13.49
N PRO A 153 7.44 3.53 -14.34
CA PRO A 153 6.41 3.03 -15.22
C PRO A 153 5.30 2.39 -14.38
N GLY A 154 4.08 2.49 -14.87
CA GLY A 154 2.94 1.84 -14.27
C GLY A 154 1.77 1.80 -15.24
N THR A 155 0.92 0.83 -15.03
CA THR A 155 -0.30 0.61 -15.80
C THR A 155 -1.52 0.75 -14.89
N GLN A 156 -2.69 0.94 -15.49
CA GLN A 156 -3.95 0.94 -14.73
C GLN A 156 -4.03 -0.35 -13.90
N PHE A 157 -4.42 -0.23 -12.63
CA PHE A 157 -4.23 -1.28 -11.63
C PHE A 157 -4.80 -2.64 -12.06
N LEU A 158 -6.07 -2.72 -12.46
CA LEU A 158 -6.70 -3.98 -12.87
C LEU A 158 -6.12 -4.54 -14.17
N THR A 159 -5.73 -3.67 -15.09
CA THR A 159 -5.02 -4.06 -16.33
C THR A 159 -3.69 -4.73 -15.99
N GLY A 160 -2.92 -4.13 -15.08
CA GLY A 160 -1.66 -4.70 -14.58
C GLY A 160 -1.88 -6.03 -13.85
N ILE A 161 -2.92 -6.14 -13.01
CA ILE A 161 -3.28 -7.39 -12.34
C ILE A 161 -3.61 -8.51 -13.35
N ALA A 162 -4.39 -8.22 -14.38
CA ALA A 162 -4.73 -9.20 -15.42
C ALA A 162 -3.48 -9.72 -16.17
N ALA A 163 -2.50 -8.83 -16.40
CA ALA A 163 -1.22 -9.20 -17.01
C ALA A 163 -0.34 -10.09 -16.10
N LEU A 164 -0.45 -9.96 -14.77
CA LEU A 164 0.26 -10.84 -13.83
C LEU A 164 -0.28 -12.27 -13.84
N GLY A 165 -1.58 -12.46 -14.06
CA GLY A 165 -2.21 -13.79 -14.09
C GLY A 165 -2.04 -14.53 -15.41
N SER A 166 -1.55 -13.86 -16.46
CA SER A 166 -1.33 -14.44 -17.80
C SER A 166 0.10 -14.98 -18.00
N LYS A 167 0.96 -14.91 -16.97
CA LYS A 167 2.35 -15.41 -16.95
C LYS A 167 2.46 -16.65 -16.08
#